data_AF-A0A953UT39-F1
#
_entry.id   AF-A0A953UT39-F1
#
_cell.length_a   1.000
_cell.length_b   1.000
_cell.length_c   1.000
_cell.angle_alpha   90.00
_cell.angle_beta   90.00
_cell.angle_gamma   90.00
#
_symmetry.space_group_name_H-M   'P 1'
#
loop_
_entity.id
_entity.type
_entity.pdbx_description
1 polymer ?
#
loop_
_entity_poly.entity_id
_entity_poly.type
_entity_poly.pdbx_seq_one_letter_code
_entity_poly.pdbx_strand_id
1 'polypeptide(L)'
;MTYHVVALTMAQVRQGALAFQRQLSAALGESKELKVYSVSPFALDERRRFKDRFGGDVVYFFNDAARDLIRLHGSDLQFIAEIPESELPLRRTLVVGIPE
;
A
#
# COMPACT_ATOMS: atom_id res chain seq x y z
N MET A 1 0.08 -14.64 -6.61
CA MET A 1 0.43 -13.33 -7.19
C MET A 1 1.55 -12.70 -6.35
N THR A 2 2.36 -11.81 -6.92
CA THR A 2 3.40 -11.07 -6.18
C THR A 2 2.87 -9.69 -5.78
N TYR A 3 3.25 -9.23 -4.60
CA TYR A 3 2.90 -7.92 -4.08
C TYR A 3 4.17 -7.13 -3.72
N HIS A 4 4.20 -5.87 -4.11
CA HIS A 4 5.27 -4.92 -3.84
C HIS A 4 4.93 -4.12 -2.58
N VAL A 5 5.88 -4.02 -1.66
CA VAL A 5 5.66 -3.45 -0.34
C VAL A 5 6.19 -2.03 -0.30
N VAL A 6 5.37 -1.12 0.23
CA VAL A 6 5.80 0.22 0.64
C VAL A 6 5.45 0.41 2.11
N ALA A 7 6.41 0.88 2.91
CA ALA A 7 6.22 1.12 4.33
C ALA A 7 6.46 2.58 4.66
N LEU A 8 5.53 3.18 5.40
CA LEU A 8 5.47 4.61 5.63
C LEU A 8 5.22 4.98 7.07
N THR A 9 5.82 6.08 7.48
CA THR A 9 5.62 6.68 8.79
C THR A 9 4.28 7.42 8.87
N MET A 10 3.78 7.62 10.08
CA MET A 10 2.60 8.47 10.32
C MET A 10 2.78 9.92 9.84
N ALA A 11 4.01 10.41 9.72
CA ALA A 11 4.27 11.76 9.22
C ALA A 11 4.01 11.82 7.70
N GLN A 12 4.61 10.91 6.94
CA GLN A 12 4.43 10.81 5.48
C GLN A 12 2.96 10.55 5.11
N VAL A 13 2.29 9.66 5.85
CA VAL A 13 0.85 9.41 5.64
C VAL A 13 0.02 10.69 5.80
N ARG A 14 0.29 11.51 6.82
CA ARG A 14 -0.46 12.76 7.04
C ARG A 14 -0.19 13.81 5.97
N GLN A 15 1.02 13.85 5.41
CA GLN A 15 1.38 14.81 4.37
C GLN A 15 0.71 14.49 3.02
N GLY A 16 0.49 13.20 2.70
CA GLY A 16 -0.04 12.77 1.39
C GLY A 16 -1.50 12.29 1.36
N ALA A 17 -2.17 12.05 2.51
CA ALA A 17 -3.41 11.27 2.59
C ALA A 17 -4.58 11.72 1.69
N LEU A 18 -4.81 13.03 1.52
CA LEU A 18 -6.06 13.52 0.92
C LEU A 18 -6.04 13.59 -0.62
N ALA A 19 -4.90 13.96 -1.21
CA ALA A 19 -4.76 14.09 -2.67
C ALA A 19 -4.64 12.70 -3.33
N PHE A 20 -3.89 11.81 -2.69
CA PHE A 20 -3.67 10.44 -3.13
C PHE A 20 -4.98 9.62 -3.19
N GLN A 21 -5.83 9.72 -2.16
CA GLN A 21 -7.11 8.99 -2.09
C GLN A 21 -8.02 9.33 -3.29
N ARG A 22 -7.99 10.58 -3.77
CA ARG A 22 -8.79 11.04 -4.91
C ARG A 22 -8.29 10.48 -6.24
N GLN A 23 -6.99 10.52 -6.48
CA GLN A 23 -6.39 10.04 -7.74
C GLN A 23 -6.50 8.52 -7.89
N LEU A 24 -6.22 7.77 -6.82
CA LEU A 24 -6.29 6.31 -6.90
C LEU A 24 -7.75 5.82 -6.87
N SER A 25 -8.70 6.51 -6.21
CA SER A 25 -10.13 6.17 -6.36
C SER A 25 -10.60 6.36 -7.80
N ALA A 26 -10.13 7.40 -8.49
CA ALA A 26 -10.45 7.61 -9.90
C ALA A 26 -9.90 6.47 -10.77
N ALA A 27 -8.62 6.09 -10.59
CA ALA A 27 -8.01 5.00 -11.35
C ALA A 27 -8.57 3.60 -11.02
N LEU A 28 -8.88 3.32 -9.74
CA LEU A 28 -9.48 2.05 -9.30
C LEU A 28 -10.93 1.89 -9.76
N GLY A 29 -11.67 3.00 -9.94
CA GLY A 29 -13.01 2.96 -10.51
C GLY A 29 -13.02 2.47 -11.96
N GLU A 30 -11.92 2.68 -12.69
CA GLU A 30 -11.79 2.34 -14.10
C GLU A 30 -11.19 0.96 -14.34
N SER A 31 -10.38 0.42 -13.42
CA SER A 31 -9.74 -0.89 -13.58
C SER A 31 -9.85 -1.80 -12.35
N LYS A 32 -10.57 -2.92 -12.52
CA LYS A 32 -10.73 -3.99 -11.52
C LYS A 32 -9.43 -4.77 -11.23
N GLU A 33 -8.41 -4.57 -12.05
CA GLU A 33 -7.14 -5.27 -11.92
C GLU A 33 -6.19 -4.60 -10.94
N LEU A 34 -6.44 -3.34 -10.57
CA LEU A 34 -5.63 -2.60 -9.61
C LEU A 34 -5.98 -3.05 -8.19
N LYS A 35 -4.99 -3.63 -7.48
CA LYS A 35 -5.18 -4.10 -6.10
C LYS A 35 -4.11 -3.50 -5.21
N VAL A 36 -4.60 -2.76 -4.22
CA VAL A 36 -3.76 -2.14 -3.20
C VAL A 36 -4.33 -2.46 -1.84
N TYR A 37 -3.53 -3.04 -0.96
CA TYR A 37 -3.95 -3.41 0.38
C TYR A 37 -3.15 -2.66 1.43
N SER A 38 -3.73 -2.50 2.62
CA SER A 38 -2.97 -2.28 3.85
C SER A 38 -3.42 -3.26 4.91
N VAL A 39 -2.61 -3.37 5.95
CA VAL A 39 -3.03 -4.01 7.20
C VAL A 39 -4.23 -3.25 7.78
N SER A 40 -5.24 -3.96 8.25
CA SER A 40 -6.40 -3.35 8.91
C SER A 40 -5.98 -2.55 10.15
N PRO A 41 -6.56 -1.36 10.40
CA PRO A 41 -6.29 -0.59 11.62
C PRO A 41 -6.66 -1.35 12.90
N PHE A 42 -7.58 -2.31 12.81
CA PHE A 42 -8.03 -3.12 13.94
C PHE A 42 -7.18 -4.38 14.18
N ALA A 43 -6.22 -4.70 13.30
CA ALA A 43 -5.35 -5.86 13.42
C ALA A 43 -4.00 -5.46 14.04
N LEU A 44 -4.00 -5.11 15.34
CA LEU A 44 -2.83 -4.54 16.03
C LEU A 44 -1.60 -5.46 15.99
N ASP A 45 -1.77 -6.77 16.16
CA ASP A 45 -0.66 -7.73 16.11
C ASP A 45 -0.03 -7.84 14.72
N GLU A 46 -0.86 -7.88 13.66
CA GLU A 46 -0.35 -7.85 12.29
C GLU A 46 0.36 -6.53 12.00
N ARG A 47 -0.20 -5.39 12.44
CA ARG A 47 0.45 -4.09 12.26
C ARG A 47 1.81 -4.06 12.93
N ARG A 48 1.93 -4.60 14.16
CA ARG A 48 3.23 -4.71 14.84
C ARG A 48 4.18 -5.61 14.06
N ARG A 49 3.74 -6.80 13.63
CA ARG A 49 4.56 -7.72 12.82
C ARG A 49 5.09 -7.07 11.54
N PHE A 50 4.23 -6.37 10.80
CA PHE A 50 4.60 -5.73 9.55
C PHE A 50 5.46 -4.48 9.78
N LYS A 51 5.20 -3.72 10.85
CA LYS A 51 6.06 -2.62 11.30
C LYS A 51 7.46 -3.11 11.66
N ASP A 52 7.57 -4.19 12.42
CA ASP A 52 8.86 -4.78 12.82
C ASP A 52 9.62 -5.33 11.60
N ARG A 53 8.90 -5.88 10.61
CA ARG A 53 9.48 -6.43 9.38
C ARG A 53 9.93 -5.37 8.38
N PHE A 54 9.14 -4.30 8.21
CA PHE A 54 9.30 -3.35 7.11
C PHE A 54 9.58 -1.90 7.53
N GLY A 55 9.53 -1.59 8.83
CA GLY A 55 9.97 -0.30 9.39
C GLY A 55 8.95 0.85 9.35
N GLY A 56 7.75 0.65 8.82
CA GLY A 56 6.71 1.70 8.71
C GLY A 56 5.56 1.57 9.71
N ASP A 57 4.91 2.68 10.03
CA ASP A 57 3.66 2.69 10.81
C ASP A 57 2.45 2.19 9.99
N VAL A 58 2.51 2.35 8.68
CA VAL A 58 1.54 1.80 7.71
C VAL A 58 2.31 1.08 6.63
N VAL A 59 1.86 -0.12 6.29
CA VAL A 59 2.44 -0.92 5.22
C VAL A 59 1.38 -1.15 4.17
N TYR A 60 1.73 -0.86 2.93
CA TYR A 60 0.90 -1.00 1.75
C TYR A 60 1.46 -2.07 0.83
N PHE A 61 0.56 -2.77 0.14
CA PHE A 61 0.88 -3.90 -0.72
C PHE A 61 0.25 -3.69 -2.10
N PHE A 62 1.08 -3.59 -3.14
CA PHE A 62 0.69 -3.30 -4.53
C PHE A 62 0.80 -4.57 -5.33
N ASN A 63 -0.23 -4.92 -6.08
CA ASN A 63 0.00 -5.87 -7.16
C ASN A 63 0.80 -5.20 -8.30
N ASP A 64 1.23 -5.99 -9.28
CA ASP A 64 2.06 -5.51 -10.40
C ASP A 64 1.41 -4.35 -11.16
N ALA A 65 0.11 -4.47 -11.47
CA ALA A 65 -0.64 -3.43 -12.18
C ALA A 65 -0.66 -2.10 -11.40
N ALA A 66 -0.87 -2.14 -10.09
CA ALA A 66 -0.86 -0.94 -9.27
C ALA A 66 0.54 -0.33 -9.13
N ARG A 67 1.60 -1.15 -9.05
CA ARG A 67 2.98 -0.68 -9.07
C ARG A 67 3.30 0.06 -10.36
N ASP A 68 2.93 -0.51 -11.51
CA ASP A 68 3.24 0.04 -12.82
C ASP A 68 2.50 1.35 -13.08
N LEU A 69 1.23 1.43 -12.67
CA LEU A 69 0.46 2.68 -12.68
C LEU A 69 1.14 3.77 -11.85
N ILE A 70 1.57 3.43 -10.64
CA ILE A 70 2.24 4.38 -9.73
C ILE A 70 3.56 4.89 -10.32
N ARG A 71 4.36 4.01 -10.93
CA ARG A 71 5.59 4.39 -11.63
C ARG A 71 5.32 5.29 -12.82
N LEU A 72 4.26 5.02 -13.59
CA LEU A 72 3.87 5.83 -14.74
C LEU A 72 3.48 7.26 -14.33
N HIS A 73 2.85 7.41 -13.17
CA HIS A 73 2.49 8.73 -12.62
C HIS A 73 3.67 9.47 -11.95
N GLY A 74 4.86 8.88 -11.92
CA GLY A 74 6.08 9.53 -11.43
C GLY A 74 6.10 9.76 -9.93
N SER A 75 5.45 8.89 -9.15
CA SER A 75 5.44 9.02 -7.69
C SER A 75 6.76 8.57 -7.06
N ASP A 76 7.20 9.26 -6.01
CA ASP A 76 8.48 9.03 -5.30
C ASP A 76 8.48 7.80 -4.37
N LEU A 77 7.60 6.85 -4.66
CA LEU A 77 7.29 5.70 -3.81
C LEU A 77 8.41 4.67 -3.78
N GLN A 78 8.98 4.48 -2.60
CA GLN A 78 10.04 3.51 -2.40
C GLN A 78 9.48 2.10 -2.14
N PHE A 79 9.52 1.25 -3.16
CA PHE A 79 9.24 -0.18 -3.01
C PHE A 79 10.42 -0.88 -2.35
N ILE A 80 10.22 -1.39 -1.14
CA ILE A 80 11.28 -1.92 -0.27
C ILE A 80 11.38 -3.45 -0.26
N ALA A 81 10.33 -4.15 -0.71
CA ALA A 81 10.29 -5.60 -0.74
C ALA A 81 9.23 -6.12 -1.72
N GLU A 82 9.37 -7.39 -2.07
CA GLU A 82 8.35 -8.18 -2.78
C GLU A 82 7.95 -9.36 -1.90
N ILE A 83 6.64 -9.62 -1.80
CA ILE A 83 6.09 -10.74 -1.05
C ILE A 83 5.07 -11.52 -1.88
N PRO A 84 4.94 -12.83 -1.68
CA PRO A 84 3.86 -13.59 -2.28
C PRO A 84 2.52 -13.25 -1.62
N GLU A 85 1.43 -13.46 -2.35
CA GLU A 85 0.05 -13.27 -1.85
C GLU A 85 -0.25 -14.03 -0.56
N SER A 86 0.39 -15.19 -0.35
CA SER A 86 0.27 -15.99 0.88
C SER A 86 0.83 -15.30 2.13
N GLU A 87 1.64 -14.27 1.96
CA GLU A 87 2.22 -13.46 3.04
C GLU A 87 1.48 -12.14 3.27
N LEU A 88 0.40 -11.88 2.53
CA LEU A 88 -0.45 -10.72 2.78
C LEU A 88 -1.09 -10.77 4.17
N PRO A 89 -1.46 -9.62 4.73
CA PRO A 89 -2.23 -9.57 5.98
C PRO A 89 -3.52 -10.39 5.86
N LEU A 90 -3.86 -11.16 6.89
CA LEU A 90 -5.11 -11.93 6.93
C LEU A 90 -6.30 -10.98 7.02
N ARG A 91 -6.18 -9.93 7.86
CA ARG A 91 -7.12 -8.81 7.91
C ARG A 91 -6.55 -7.63 7.13
N ARG A 92 -6.85 -7.62 5.83
CA ARG A 92 -6.50 -6.52 4.93
C ARG A 92 -7.68 -5.62 4.64
N THR A 93 -7.39 -4.33 4.61
CA THR A 93 -8.28 -3.35 3.99
C THR A 93 -7.82 -3.17 2.56
N LEU A 94 -8.72 -3.21 1.58
CA LEU A 94 -8.40 -2.68 0.25
C LEU A 94 -8.17 -1.19 0.44
N VAL A 95 -6.89 -0.82 0.46
CA VAL A 95 -6.55 0.57 0.67
C VAL A 95 -6.37 1.21 -0.65
N VAL A 96 -7.04 2.33 -0.79
CA VAL A 96 -6.77 3.27 -1.83
C VAL A 96 -5.48 4.04 -1.44
N GLY A 97 -4.36 3.30 -1.54
CA GLY A 97 -2.90 3.55 -1.69
C GLY A 97 -1.98 4.44 -0.84
N ILE A 98 -0.84 4.80 -1.47
CA ILE A 98 0.50 4.98 -0.89
C ILE A 98 0.92 6.44 -0.68
N PRO A 99 1.54 6.67 0.48
CA PRO A 99 2.50 7.67 0.88
C PRO A 99 3.69 8.15 0.03
N GLU A 100 3.79 9.38 -0.49
CA GLU A 100 5.12 9.87 -0.96
C GLU A 100 6.22 9.73 0.11
#